data_AF-A0ABD3ATI7-F1
#
_entry.id   AF-A0ABD3ATI7-F1
#
_cell.length_a   1.000
_cell.length_b   1.000
_cell.length_c   1.000
_cell.angle_alpha   90.00
_cell.angle_beta   90.00
_cell.angle_gamma   90.00
#
_symmetry.space_group_name_H-M   'P 1'
#
loop_
_entity.id
_entity.type
_entity.pdbx_description
1 polymer ?
#
loop_
_entity_poly.entity_id
_entity_poly.type
_entity_poly.pdbx_seq_one_letter_code
_entity_poly.pdbx_strand_id
1 'polypeptide(L)'
;MFPLFGTFQEDTTISASKLIQLWICEGFVHQPNLGCNSLEQEAENYLNDLVDRSLVMIDRKSSKGRVKACRVHDVLQDFCSIKLLDERFLMQEQKFVGMFVLHGDHEMHISSLLYYYKSVRAINFRCVEIQYAFILQYEFLRVLDLGNVRLGSCADTSDFVNIAKLVHLRYLAIRVHTHEIPSEIGNLQNLETFFITGTLYEVMLPEAIWTLASLRHMLINDYFFSFEHYSQDFFRTSPSWII
;
A
#
# COMPACT_ATOMS: atom_id res chain seq x y z
N MET A 1 -6.00 -5.71 12.18
CA MET A 1 -4.52 -5.83 12.19
C MET A 1 -4.06 -7.21 11.73
N PHE A 2 -4.42 -8.30 12.41
CA PHE A 2 -3.97 -9.65 12.05
C PHE A 2 -4.28 -10.14 10.63
N PRO A 3 -5.40 -9.76 9.99
CA PRO A 3 -5.65 -10.16 8.59
C PRO A 3 -4.55 -9.71 7.63
N LEU A 4 -3.86 -8.59 7.89
CA LEU A 4 -2.72 -8.15 7.09
C LEU A 4 -1.51 -9.08 7.22
N PHE A 5 -1.33 -9.82 8.31
CA PHE A 5 -0.19 -10.72 8.42
C PHE A 5 -0.34 -11.99 7.59
N GLY A 6 -1.56 -12.48 7.42
CA GLY A 6 -1.87 -13.54 6.44
C GLY A 6 -1.63 -13.11 4.99
N THR A 7 -1.37 -11.81 4.75
CA THR A 7 -1.04 -11.26 3.42
C THR A 7 0.42 -11.37 3.03
N PHE A 8 1.29 -11.85 3.92
CA PHE A 8 2.69 -12.03 3.62
C PHE A 8 3.01 -13.52 3.52
N GLN A 9 3.83 -13.91 2.54
CA GLN A 9 4.32 -15.29 2.43
C GLN A 9 5.21 -15.66 3.61
N GLU A 10 5.32 -16.96 3.89
CA GLU A 10 6.20 -17.50 4.92
C GLU A 10 7.63 -16.99 4.68
N ASP A 11 8.30 -16.63 5.77
CA ASP A 11 9.67 -16.11 5.78
C ASP A 11 9.93 -14.84 4.96
N THR A 12 8.92 -14.15 4.44
CA THR A 12 9.15 -12.89 3.71
C THR A 12 9.53 -11.78 4.67
N THR A 13 10.68 -11.15 4.43
CA THR A 13 11.08 -9.91 5.11
C THR A 13 10.16 -8.75 4.72
N ILE A 14 9.47 -8.18 5.71
CA ILE A 14 8.53 -7.06 5.57
C ILE A 14 9.19 -5.79 6.12
N SER A 15 9.16 -4.70 5.34
CA SER A 15 9.55 -3.38 5.83
C SER A 15 8.59 -2.91 6.94
N ALA A 16 9.13 -2.57 8.10
CA ALA A 16 8.35 -2.07 9.23
C ALA A 16 7.58 -0.79 8.87
N SER A 17 8.24 0.11 8.14
CA SER A 17 7.61 1.36 7.66
C SER A 17 6.42 1.07 6.74
N LYS A 18 6.55 0.11 5.82
CA LYS A 18 5.45 -0.30 4.94
C LYS A 18 4.28 -0.85 5.74
N LEU A 19 4.55 -1.72 6.71
CA LEU A 19 3.53 -2.35 7.54
C LEU A 19 2.74 -1.32 8.37
N ILE A 20 3.46 -0.36 8.97
CA ILE A 20 2.85 0.76 9.72
C ILE A 20 1.91 1.57 8.82
N GLN A 21 2.35 1.93 7.61
CA GLN A 21 1.51 2.71 6.69
C GLN A 21 0.25 1.96 6.27
N LEU A 22 0.35 0.65 6.02
CA LEU A 22 -0.81 -0.19 5.74
C LEU A 22 -1.80 -0.20 6.92
N TRP A 23 -1.31 -0.29 8.16
CA TRP A 23 -2.18 -0.26 9.34
C TRP A 23 -2.90 1.07 9.54
N ILE A 24 -2.22 2.17 9.29
CA ILE A 24 -2.80 3.51 9.39
C ILE A 24 -3.88 3.68 8.30
N CYS A 25 -3.56 3.35 7.04
CA CYS A 25 -4.47 3.54 5.91
C CYS A 25 -5.73 2.63 5.98
N GLU A 26 -5.60 1.43 6.55
CA GLU A 26 -6.75 0.55 6.85
C GLU A 26 -7.58 1.05 8.05
N GLY A 27 -7.05 1.96 8.86
CA GLY A 27 -7.68 2.44 10.08
C GLY A 27 -7.61 1.44 11.23
N PHE A 28 -6.57 0.61 11.29
CA PHE A 28 -6.32 -0.27 12.43
C PHE A 28 -5.71 0.47 13.62
N VAL A 29 -5.02 1.59 13.36
CA VAL A 29 -4.40 2.43 14.37
C VAL A 29 -5.31 3.59 14.68
N HIS A 30 -5.62 3.79 15.96
CA HIS A 30 -6.47 4.88 16.41
C HIS A 30 -5.61 5.88 17.19
N GLN A 31 -5.82 7.16 16.95
CA GLN A 31 -5.18 8.19 17.75
C GLN A 31 -5.83 8.20 19.13
N PRO A 32 -5.08 8.08 20.24
CA PRO A 32 -5.67 8.22 21.55
C PRO A 32 -6.18 9.66 21.72
N ASN A 33 -7.45 9.84 22.06
CA ASN A 33 -8.11 11.15 22.23
C ASN A 33 -7.41 12.10 23.22
N LEU A 34 -6.43 11.61 24.00
CA LEU A 34 -5.71 12.32 25.06
C LEU A 34 -4.17 12.20 24.93
N GLY A 35 -3.65 11.59 23.85
CA GLY A 35 -2.23 11.30 23.67
C GLY A 35 -1.51 12.30 22.76
N CYS A 36 -0.24 12.59 23.06
CA CYS A 36 0.66 13.37 22.19
C CYS A 36 1.33 12.53 21.08
N ASN A 37 1.06 11.22 21.04
CA ASN A 37 1.67 10.31 20.08
C ASN A 37 1.05 10.49 18.69
N SER A 38 1.92 10.52 17.67
CA SER A 38 1.47 10.43 16.29
C SER A 38 0.97 9.02 15.96
N LEU A 39 0.21 8.87 14.87
CA LEU A 39 -0.30 7.56 14.44
C LEU A 39 0.85 6.58 14.16
N GLU A 40 1.98 7.07 13.66
CA GLU A 40 3.18 6.29 13.40
C GLU A 40 3.80 5.78 14.70
N GLN A 41 3.84 6.61 15.75
CA GLN A 41 4.38 6.21 17.05
C GLN A 41 3.48 5.14 17.69
N GLU A 42 2.17 5.29 17.59
CA GLU A 42 1.22 4.28 18.08
C GLU A 42 1.34 2.96 17.31
N ALA A 43 1.45 3.04 15.98
CA ALA A 43 1.67 1.87 15.13
C ALA A 43 3.00 1.16 15.45
N GLU A 44 4.06 1.92 15.76
CA GLU A 44 5.34 1.36 16.20
C GLU A 44 5.25 0.66 17.55
N ASN A 45 4.49 1.22 18.48
CA ASN A 45 4.25 0.57 19.77
C ASN A 45 3.55 -0.78 19.55
N TYR A 46 2.53 -0.84 18.69
CA TYR A 46 1.89 -2.12 18.35
C TYR A 46 2.86 -3.10 17.70
N LEU A 47 3.75 -2.64 16.82
CA LEU A 47 4.77 -3.52 16.24
C LEU A 47 5.69 -4.10 17.32
N ASN A 48 6.13 -3.26 18.26
CA ASN A 48 6.99 -3.71 19.37
C ASN A 48 6.24 -4.70 20.28
N ASP A 49 4.97 -4.47 20.59
CA ASP A 49 4.16 -5.42 21.37
C ASP A 49 4.06 -6.80 20.70
N LEU A 50 3.94 -6.84 19.37
CA LEU A 50 3.90 -8.09 18.62
C LEU A 50 5.25 -8.81 18.62
N VAL A 51 6.33 -8.04 18.59
CA VAL A 51 7.71 -8.55 18.72
C VAL A 51 7.95 -9.12 20.11
N ASP A 52 7.55 -8.40 21.16
CA ASP A 52 7.72 -8.83 22.56
C ASP A 52 6.91 -10.10 22.86
N ARG A 53 5.77 -10.27 22.18
CA ARG A 53 4.95 -11.50 22.25
C ARG A 53 5.45 -12.63 21.34
N SER A 54 6.58 -12.45 20.66
CA SER A 54 7.16 -13.42 19.71
C SER A 54 6.22 -13.80 18.55
N LEU A 55 5.24 -12.95 18.23
CA LEU A 55 4.35 -13.14 17.08
C LEU A 55 4.98 -12.62 15.78
N VAL A 56 5.92 -11.67 15.91
CA VAL A 56 6.69 -11.07 14.83
C VAL A 56 8.17 -11.16 15.18
N MET A 57 8.96 -11.71 14.27
CA MET A 57 10.41 -11.82 14.41
C MET A 57 11.10 -10.60 13.80
N ILE A 58 12.18 -10.14 14.43
CA ILE A 58 12.96 -9.02 13.90
C ILE A 58 13.98 -9.54 12.90
N ASP A 59 13.95 -9.00 11.68
CA ASP A 59 14.95 -9.31 10.64
C ASP A 59 16.08 -8.29 10.65
N ARG A 60 15.74 -7.00 10.77
CA ARG A 60 16.73 -5.91 10.78
C ARG A 60 16.34 -4.81 11.75
N LYS A 61 17.34 -4.25 12.43
CA LYS A 61 17.23 -3.03 13.25
C LYS A 61 18.09 -1.90 12.69
N SER A 62 17.66 -0.68 12.97
CA SER A 62 18.45 0.54 12.79
C SER A 62 19.59 0.60 13.83
N SER A 63 20.60 1.43 13.59
CA SER A 63 21.62 1.77 14.59
C SER A 63 21.03 2.37 15.88
N LYS A 64 19.84 2.99 15.79
CA LYS A 64 19.06 3.48 16.93
C LYS A 64 18.16 2.42 17.59
N GLY A 65 18.31 1.14 17.25
CA GLY A 65 17.53 0.03 17.81
C GLY A 65 16.10 -0.14 17.26
N ARG A 66 15.60 0.79 16.43
CA ARG A 66 14.27 0.70 15.81
C ARG A 66 14.16 -0.45 14.81
N VAL A 67 13.04 -1.16 14.81
CA VAL A 67 12.77 -2.22 13.84
C VAL A 67 12.68 -1.63 12.44
N LYS A 68 13.50 -2.14 11.52
CA LYS A 68 13.51 -1.74 10.10
C LYS A 68 12.83 -2.76 9.23
N ALA A 69 13.04 -4.04 9.55
CA ALA A 69 12.38 -5.14 8.86
C ALA A 69 12.04 -6.24 9.85
N CYS A 70 10.94 -6.94 9.58
CA CYS A 70 10.39 -7.99 10.41
C CYS A 70 9.84 -9.13 9.57
N ARG A 71 9.62 -10.29 10.18
CA ARG A 71 9.01 -11.48 9.58
C ARG A 71 7.90 -11.96 10.49
N VAL A 72 6.83 -12.48 9.91
CA VAL A 72 5.75 -13.09 10.69
C VAL A 72 6.22 -14.46 11.17
N HIS A 73 5.93 -14.80 12.43
CA HIS A 73 6.20 -16.13 12.96
C HIS A 73 5.22 -17.14 12.36
N ASP A 74 5.65 -18.36 12.07
CA ASP A 74 4.84 -19.45 11.49
C ASP A 74 3.49 -19.65 12.22
N VAL A 75 3.48 -19.64 13.55
CA VAL A 75 2.27 -19.73 14.39
C VAL A 75 1.25 -18.63 14.07
N LEU A 76 1.69 -17.38 13.88
CA LEU A 76 0.77 -16.30 13.54
C LEU A 76 0.27 -16.45 12.10
N GLN A 77 1.12 -16.97 11.22
CA GLN A 77 0.80 -17.21 9.84
C GLN A 77 -0.26 -18.31 9.68
N ASP A 78 -0.08 -19.45 10.34
CA ASP A 78 -1.06 -20.55 10.40
C ASP A 78 -2.42 -20.05 10.90
N PHE A 79 -2.40 -19.27 11.98
CA PHE A 79 -3.59 -18.67 12.55
C PHE A 79 -4.31 -17.73 11.57
N CYS A 80 -3.55 -16.89 10.85
CA CYS A 80 -4.10 -15.99 9.85
C CYS A 80 -4.65 -16.75 8.63
N SER A 81 -3.95 -17.78 8.16
CA SER A 81 -4.39 -18.62 7.04
C SER A 81 -5.73 -19.29 7.35
N ILE A 82 -5.89 -19.85 8.55
CA ILE A 82 -7.15 -20.46 9.01
C ILE A 82 -8.27 -19.41 9.04
N LYS A 83 -7.99 -18.23 9.60
CA LYS A 83 -9.00 -17.16 9.71
C LYS A 83 -9.41 -16.56 8.37
N LEU A 84 -8.50 -16.49 7.40
CA LEU A 84 -8.80 -15.99 6.06
C LEU A 84 -9.66 -16.97 5.25
N LEU A 85 -9.67 -18.26 5.61
CA LEU A 85 -10.48 -19.30 4.97
C LEU A 85 -11.85 -19.50 5.64
N ASP A 86 -12.07 -18.97 6.85
CA ASP A 86 -13.35 -19.10 7.56
C ASP A 86 -14.38 -18.08 7.07
N GLU A 87 -15.29 -18.52 6.20
CA GLU A 87 -16.39 -17.71 5.66
C GLU A 87 -17.23 -17.00 6.74
N ARG A 88 -17.37 -17.59 7.94
CA ARG A 88 -18.15 -16.96 9.02
C ARG A 88 -17.43 -15.77 9.64
N PHE A 89 -16.10 -15.84 9.73
CA PHE A 89 -15.26 -14.73 10.19
C PHE A 89 -15.28 -13.58 9.17
N LEU A 90 -15.21 -13.92 7.87
CA LEU A 90 -15.23 -12.96 6.77
C LEU A 90 -16.55 -12.16 6.68
N MET A 91 -17.68 -12.81 6.97
CA MET A 91 -19.01 -12.19 6.93
C MET A 91 -19.29 -11.27 8.12
N GLN A 92 -18.66 -11.51 9.28
CA GLN A 92 -18.88 -10.73 10.51
C GLN A 92 -18.15 -9.38 10.52
N GLU A 93 -16.95 -9.30 9.96
CA GLU A 93 -16.12 -8.09 10.05
C GLU A 93 -16.46 -7.01 8.98
N GLN A 94 -17.20 -7.33 7.90
CA GLN A 94 -17.47 -6.44 6.75
C GLN A 94 -16.23 -5.67 6.21
N LYS A 95 -15.04 -6.18 6.55
CA LYS A 95 -13.72 -5.60 6.28
C LYS A 95 -12.89 -6.72 5.70
N PHE A 96 -13.02 -6.92 4.40
CA PHE A 96 -12.14 -7.84 3.70
C PHE A 96 -10.83 -7.13 3.35
N VAL A 97 -9.76 -7.55 4.00
CA VAL A 97 -8.37 -7.23 3.61
C VAL A 97 -7.89 -8.40 2.76
N GLY A 98 -7.96 -8.26 1.44
CA GLY A 98 -7.50 -9.28 0.51
C GLY A 98 -6.05 -9.08 0.14
N MET A 99 -5.26 -10.15 0.13
CA MET A 99 -4.01 -10.18 -0.62
C MET A 99 -4.11 -11.18 -1.74
N PHE A 100 -3.58 -10.75 -2.88
CA PHE A 100 -3.70 -11.45 -4.15
C PHE A 100 -2.30 -11.78 -4.62
N VAL A 101 -1.77 -12.89 -4.14
CA VAL A 101 -0.57 -13.48 -4.73
C VAL A 101 -1.00 -14.21 -6.00
N LEU A 102 -1.05 -13.49 -7.11
CA LEU A 102 -1.13 -14.09 -8.44
C LEU A 102 0.21 -14.77 -8.71
N HIS A 103 0.26 -16.11 -8.59
CA HIS A 103 1.38 -16.90 -9.08
C HIS A 103 1.11 -17.27 -10.53
N GLY A 104 2.03 -16.90 -11.43
CA GLY A 104 1.99 -17.32 -12.83
C GLY A 104 2.06 -18.84 -12.89
N ASP A 105 0.97 -19.44 -13.39
CA ASP A 105 0.82 -20.73 -14.09
C ASP A 105 -0.55 -21.39 -13.83
N HIS A 106 -1.32 -20.92 -12.84
CA HIS A 106 -2.70 -21.39 -12.59
C HIS A 106 -3.67 -20.23 -12.34
N GLU A 107 -4.32 -19.75 -13.40
CA GLU A 107 -5.35 -18.69 -13.39
C GLU A 107 -6.64 -19.03 -12.61
N MET A 108 -6.78 -20.20 -11.98
CA MET A 108 -8.12 -20.78 -11.80
C MET A 108 -8.84 -20.62 -10.44
N HIS A 109 -8.33 -19.87 -9.44
CA HIS A 109 -9.07 -19.75 -8.16
C HIS A 109 -9.26 -18.35 -7.58
N ILE A 110 -8.66 -17.32 -8.17
CA ILE A 110 -8.69 -15.97 -7.59
C ILE A 110 -9.86 -15.14 -8.14
N SER A 111 -10.11 -15.19 -9.45
CA SER A 111 -11.23 -14.47 -10.08
C SER A 111 -12.61 -14.92 -9.58
N SER A 112 -12.77 -16.21 -9.24
CA SER A 112 -14.02 -16.80 -8.76
C SER A 112 -14.35 -16.41 -7.32
N LEU A 113 -13.37 -16.40 -6.41
CA LEU A 113 -13.53 -15.87 -5.06
C LEU A 113 -13.81 -14.36 -5.09
N LEU A 114 -13.08 -13.63 -5.93
CA LEU A 114 -13.20 -12.17 -6.06
C LEU A 114 -14.52 -11.67 -6.63
N TYR A 115 -15.11 -12.41 -7.57
CA TYR A 115 -16.43 -12.12 -8.12
C TYR A 115 -17.51 -12.05 -7.04
N TYR A 116 -17.33 -12.79 -5.94
CA TYR A 116 -18.31 -12.89 -4.87
C TYR A 116 -18.31 -11.69 -3.92
N TYR A 117 -17.22 -10.92 -3.83
CA TYR A 117 -17.04 -9.92 -2.76
C TYR A 117 -16.87 -8.49 -3.30
N LYS A 118 -17.94 -7.68 -3.22
CA LYS A 118 -17.92 -6.25 -3.63
C LYS A 118 -17.26 -5.29 -2.60
N SER A 119 -16.90 -5.77 -1.41
CA SER A 119 -16.48 -4.91 -0.27
C SER A 119 -14.98 -4.99 0.05
N VAL A 120 -14.13 -5.30 -0.93
CA VAL A 120 -12.67 -5.40 -0.77
C VAL A 120 -12.07 -4.03 -0.44
N ARG A 121 -11.22 -3.97 0.59
CA ARG A 121 -10.55 -2.72 1.04
C ARG A 121 -9.05 -2.69 0.80
N ALA A 122 -8.39 -3.86 0.74
CA ALA A 122 -6.98 -3.97 0.41
C ALA A 122 -6.77 -4.96 -0.74
N ILE A 123 -5.79 -4.66 -1.59
CA ILE A 123 -5.27 -5.51 -2.67
C ILE A 123 -3.75 -5.34 -2.74
N ASN A 124 -3.00 -6.45 -2.69
CA ASN A 124 -1.56 -6.50 -2.98
C ASN A 124 -1.31 -7.48 -4.11
N PHE A 125 -0.60 -7.05 -5.15
CA PHE A 125 -0.27 -7.88 -6.31
C PHE A 125 1.22 -8.23 -6.40
N ARG A 126 1.49 -9.48 -6.80
CA ARG A 126 2.84 -10.00 -7.08
C ARG A 126 3.02 -10.54 -8.51
N CYS A 127 2.13 -10.20 -9.46
CA CYS A 127 2.18 -10.67 -10.85
C CYS A 127 3.02 -9.79 -11.79
N VAL A 128 3.38 -10.33 -12.96
CA VAL A 128 4.06 -9.59 -14.04
C VAL A 128 3.07 -8.79 -14.91
N GLU A 129 1.84 -9.26 -15.08
CA GLU A 129 0.79 -8.60 -15.88
C GLU A 129 -0.60 -8.75 -15.22
N ILE A 130 -1.42 -7.70 -15.29
CA ILE A 130 -2.77 -7.64 -14.71
C ILE A 130 -3.72 -6.94 -15.68
N GLN A 131 -4.94 -7.43 -15.81
CA GLN A 131 -6.03 -6.68 -16.41
C GLN A 131 -6.59 -5.65 -15.40
N TYR A 132 -6.14 -4.40 -15.48
CA TYR A 132 -6.50 -3.33 -14.53
C TYR A 132 -8.00 -3.01 -14.50
N ALA A 133 -8.74 -3.32 -15.59
CA ALA A 133 -10.19 -3.20 -15.65
C ALA A 133 -10.90 -3.96 -14.52
N PHE A 134 -10.29 -5.05 -14.05
CA PHE A 134 -10.83 -5.84 -12.93
C PHE A 134 -10.77 -5.11 -11.58
N ILE A 135 -9.78 -4.24 -11.38
CA ILE A 135 -9.59 -3.52 -10.10
C ILE A 135 -10.69 -2.45 -9.95
N LEU A 136 -11.19 -1.92 -11.06
CA LEU A 136 -12.20 -0.86 -11.09
C LEU A 136 -13.56 -1.26 -10.48
N GLN A 137 -13.84 -2.55 -10.35
CA GLN A 137 -15.10 -3.00 -9.75
C GLN A 137 -15.15 -2.83 -8.22
N TYR A 138 -14.02 -2.48 -7.59
CA TYR A 138 -13.92 -2.31 -6.14
C TYR A 138 -13.99 -0.83 -5.75
N GLU A 139 -15.21 -0.30 -5.76
CA GLU A 139 -15.46 1.12 -5.49
C GLU A 139 -14.92 1.58 -4.12
N PHE A 140 -14.94 0.71 -3.10
CA PHE A 140 -14.52 1.04 -1.72
C PHE A 140 -13.07 0.69 -1.38
N LEU A 141 -12.23 0.44 -2.40
CA LEU A 141 -10.84 0.06 -2.18
C LEU A 141 -10.07 1.20 -1.50
N ARG A 142 -9.34 0.87 -0.43
CA ARG A 142 -8.54 1.80 0.38
C ARG A 142 -7.05 1.60 0.22
N VAL A 143 -6.61 0.36 -0.01
CA VAL A 143 -5.21 0.00 -0.11
C VAL A 143 -4.99 -0.75 -1.41
N LEU A 144 -4.15 -0.20 -2.29
CA LEU A 144 -3.75 -0.83 -3.53
C LEU A 144 -2.22 -0.85 -3.62
N ASP A 145 -1.64 -2.04 -3.62
CA ASP A 145 -0.20 -2.25 -3.72
C ASP A 145 0.15 -3.01 -5.00
N LEU A 146 0.61 -2.24 -5.98
CA LEU A 146 1.12 -2.64 -7.28
C LEU A 146 2.65 -2.46 -7.34
N GLY A 147 3.36 -2.39 -6.21
CA GLY A 147 4.81 -2.10 -6.19
C GLY A 147 5.69 -3.17 -6.84
N ASN A 148 5.14 -4.35 -7.14
CA ASN A 148 5.79 -5.43 -7.89
C ASN A 148 5.22 -5.64 -9.29
N VAL A 149 4.19 -4.89 -9.67
CA VAL A 149 3.54 -4.96 -10.98
C VAL A 149 4.04 -3.79 -11.81
N ARG A 150 4.38 -4.05 -13.07
CA ARG A 150 4.80 -2.99 -13.97
C ARG A 150 3.59 -2.19 -14.42
N LEU A 151 3.50 -0.92 -14.03
CA LEU A 151 2.42 -0.03 -14.45
C LEU A 151 2.83 0.86 -15.62
N GLY A 152 1.96 0.88 -16.63
CA GLY A 152 2.14 1.65 -17.85
C GLY A 152 3.11 0.99 -18.83
N SER A 153 2.85 1.25 -20.10
CA SER A 153 3.81 1.11 -21.19
C SER A 153 4.18 2.51 -21.68
N CYS A 154 5.29 2.67 -22.40
CA CYS A 154 5.72 3.97 -22.95
C CYS A 154 4.62 4.68 -23.78
N ALA A 155 3.61 3.94 -24.27
CA ALA A 155 2.52 4.47 -25.09
C ALA A 155 1.13 4.43 -24.41
N ASP A 156 1.00 3.88 -23.20
CA ASP A 156 -0.31 3.71 -22.55
C ASP A 156 -0.26 4.04 -21.05
N THR A 157 -0.99 5.08 -20.67
CA THR A 157 -1.17 5.56 -19.29
C THR A 157 -2.59 5.30 -18.76
N SER A 158 -3.42 4.55 -19.50
CA SER A 158 -4.81 4.27 -19.13
C SER A 158 -4.95 3.59 -17.77
N ASP A 159 -3.95 2.81 -17.35
CA ASP A 159 -3.90 2.19 -16.02
C ASP A 159 -3.98 3.23 -14.89
N PHE A 160 -3.25 4.34 -15.02
CA PHE A 160 -3.25 5.41 -14.04
C PHE A 160 -4.61 6.14 -14.01
N VAL A 161 -5.19 6.39 -15.18
CA VAL A 161 -6.53 6.99 -15.30
C VAL A 161 -7.59 6.09 -14.67
N ASN A 162 -7.43 4.77 -14.79
CA ASN A 162 -8.29 3.80 -14.14
C ASN A 162 -8.09 3.81 -12.62
N ILE A 163 -6.86 3.76 -12.12
CA ILE A 163 -6.56 3.83 -10.69
C ILE A 163 -7.11 5.12 -10.07
N ALA A 164 -7.02 6.24 -10.79
CA ALA A 164 -7.55 7.54 -10.37
C ALA A 164 -9.08 7.56 -10.12
N LYS A 165 -9.84 6.56 -10.60
CA LYS A 165 -11.28 6.41 -10.32
C LYS A 165 -11.57 5.87 -8.92
N LEU A 166 -10.57 5.27 -8.25
CA LEU A 166 -10.71 4.66 -6.93
C LEU A 166 -10.60 5.72 -5.82
N VAL A 167 -11.61 6.59 -5.74
CA VAL A 167 -11.61 7.80 -4.88
C VAL A 167 -11.52 7.51 -3.37
N HIS A 168 -11.73 6.27 -2.94
CA HIS A 168 -11.62 5.84 -1.55
C HIS A 168 -10.22 5.38 -1.16
N LEU A 169 -9.26 5.35 -2.11
CA LEU A 169 -7.88 4.98 -1.84
C LEU A 169 -7.23 5.90 -0.81
N ARG A 170 -6.50 5.27 0.11
CA ARG A 170 -5.70 5.85 1.18
C ARG A 170 -4.24 5.42 1.08
N TYR A 171 -3.97 4.24 0.54
CA TYR A 171 -2.63 3.75 0.24
C TYR A 171 -2.54 3.35 -1.22
N LEU A 172 -1.53 3.86 -1.91
CA LEU A 172 -1.19 3.47 -3.26
C LEU A 172 0.31 3.20 -3.34
N ALA A 173 0.69 1.99 -3.75
CA ALA A 173 2.08 1.68 -4.12
C ALA A 173 2.14 1.28 -5.58
N ILE A 174 2.99 1.91 -6.37
CA ILE A 174 3.12 1.65 -7.81
C ILE A 174 4.57 1.57 -8.26
N ARG A 175 4.82 0.73 -9.27
CA ARG A 175 6.09 0.67 -9.99
C ARG A 175 5.89 1.15 -11.43
N VAL A 176 6.48 2.29 -11.75
CA VAL A 176 6.23 3.01 -13.01
C VAL A 176 7.25 2.60 -14.08
N HIS A 177 6.73 2.34 -15.28
CA HIS A 177 7.48 2.01 -16.50
C HIS A 177 7.20 3.00 -17.66
N THR A 178 6.76 4.22 -17.34
CA THR A 178 6.50 5.31 -18.29
C THR A 178 7.22 6.58 -17.85
N HIS A 179 7.41 7.51 -18.79
CA HIS A 179 8.04 8.82 -18.54
C HIS A 179 7.13 9.80 -17.81
N GLU A 180 5.81 9.62 -17.91
CA GLU A 180 4.84 10.58 -17.40
C GLU A 180 3.74 9.87 -16.62
N ILE A 181 3.38 10.45 -15.48
CA ILE A 181 2.19 10.07 -14.72
C ILE A 181 1.10 11.09 -15.03
N PRO A 182 -0.09 10.66 -15.47
CA PRO A 182 -1.15 11.59 -15.82
C PRO A 182 -1.68 12.34 -14.59
N SER A 183 -2.12 13.58 -14.82
CA SER A 183 -2.60 14.51 -13.78
C SER A 183 -3.79 13.99 -12.98
N GLU A 184 -4.53 13.04 -13.55
CA GLU A 184 -5.70 12.37 -12.99
C GLU A 184 -5.39 11.67 -11.66
N ILE A 185 -4.12 11.35 -11.38
CA ILE A 185 -3.70 10.87 -10.06
C ILE A 185 -4.11 11.82 -8.92
N GLY A 186 -4.26 13.11 -9.22
CA GLY A 186 -4.80 14.13 -8.32
C GLY A 186 -6.26 13.91 -7.92
N ASN A 187 -7.02 13.03 -8.58
CA ASN A 187 -8.39 12.70 -8.18
C ASN A 187 -8.44 11.88 -6.86
N LEU A 188 -7.31 11.30 -6.43
CA LEU A 188 -7.21 10.48 -5.23
C LEU A 188 -7.12 11.32 -3.95
N GLN A 189 -8.10 12.20 -3.71
CA GLN A 189 -8.07 13.20 -2.63
C GLN A 189 -8.03 12.62 -1.20
N ASN A 190 -8.39 11.33 -1.05
CA ASN A 190 -8.29 10.60 0.22
C ASN A 190 -6.95 9.88 0.42
N LEU A 191 -6.02 9.97 -0.54
CA LEU A 191 -4.75 9.26 -0.48
C LEU A 191 -3.89 9.80 0.67
N GLU A 192 -3.51 8.94 1.61
CA GLU A 192 -2.71 9.25 2.79
C GLU A 192 -1.24 8.85 2.60
N THR A 193 -0.99 7.75 1.88
CA THR A 193 0.35 7.26 1.56
C THR A 193 0.47 6.97 0.07
N PHE A 194 1.49 7.54 -0.56
CA PHE A 194 1.87 7.25 -1.94
C PHE A 194 3.30 6.74 -2.00
N PHE A 195 3.46 5.47 -2.39
CA PHE A 195 4.75 4.84 -2.63
C PHE A 195 4.96 4.68 -4.14
N ILE A 196 6.07 5.19 -4.64
CA ILE A 196 6.38 5.15 -6.06
C ILE A 196 7.83 4.71 -6.29
N THR A 197 8.01 3.82 -7.28
CA THR A 197 9.32 3.33 -7.70
C THR A 197 9.44 3.46 -9.22
N GLY A 198 10.49 4.12 -9.69
CA GLY A 198 10.87 4.19 -11.11
C GLY A 198 11.75 3.00 -11.49
N THR A 199 11.84 2.70 -12.78
CA THR A 199 12.52 1.47 -13.23
C THR A 199 13.60 1.65 -14.28
N LEU A 200 13.37 2.48 -15.31
CA LEU A 200 14.25 2.54 -16.47
C LEU A 200 14.52 3.96 -16.98
N TYR A 201 13.61 4.90 -16.75
CA TYR A 201 13.65 6.24 -17.32
C TYR A 201 13.32 7.28 -16.29
N GLU A 202 13.79 8.50 -16.54
CA GLU A 202 13.36 9.67 -15.78
C GLU A 202 11.83 9.82 -15.87
N VAL A 203 11.17 9.85 -14.72
CA VAL A 203 9.73 9.92 -14.54
C VAL A 203 9.36 11.31 -14.03
N MET A 204 8.48 11.96 -14.77
CA MET A 204 7.90 13.25 -14.43
C MET A 204 6.66 13.05 -13.55
N LEU A 205 6.73 13.56 -12.32
CA LEU A 205 5.57 13.65 -11.44
C LEU A 205 4.70 14.83 -11.89
N PRO A 206 3.36 14.68 -11.96
CA PRO A 206 2.46 15.79 -12.25
C PRO A 206 2.26 16.68 -11.03
N GLU A 207 2.02 17.97 -11.26
CA GLU A 207 1.74 18.93 -10.18
C GLU A 207 0.53 18.54 -9.31
N ALA A 208 -0.40 17.78 -9.89
CA ALA A 208 -1.61 17.30 -9.24
C ALA A 208 -1.37 16.39 -8.03
N ILE A 209 -0.17 15.80 -7.88
CA ILE A 209 0.17 15.01 -6.68
C ILE A 209 0.28 15.92 -5.46
N TRP A 210 0.78 17.14 -5.64
CA TRP A 210 1.03 18.08 -4.55
C TRP A 210 -0.24 18.79 -4.10
N THR A 211 -1.35 18.65 -4.83
CA THR A 211 -2.67 19.15 -4.43
C THR A 211 -3.48 18.15 -3.63
N LEU A 212 -2.96 16.94 -3.36
CA LEU A 212 -3.63 15.90 -2.59
C LEU A 212 -3.75 16.30 -1.12
N ALA A 213 -4.97 16.64 -0.69
CA ALA A 213 -5.22 17.21 0.63
C ALA A 213 -4.94 16.26 1.80
N SER A 214 -5.12 14.95 1.59
CA SER A 214 -4.95 13.93 2.64
C SER A 214 -3.56 13.31 2.69
N LEU A 215 -2.66 13.64 1.75
CA LEU A 215 -1.38 12.97 1.60
C LEU A 215 -0.44 13.35 2.76
N ARG A 216 0.16 12.34 3.39
CA ARG A 216 1.04 12.48 4.55
C ARG A 216 2.41 11.88 4.30
N HIS A 217 2.45 10.82 3.51
CA HIS A 217 3.68 10.09 3.23
C HIS A 217 3.84 9.90 1.73
N MET A 218 4.87 10.52 1.17
CA MET A 218 5.34 10.23 -0.17
C MET A 218 6.70 9.54 -0.08
N LEU A 219 6.78 8.32 -0.62
CA LEU A 219 7.97 7.50 -0.58
C LEU A 219 8.42 7.25 -2.01
N ILE A 220 9.54 7.85 -2.38
CA ILE A 220 10.13 7.75 -3.71
C ILE A 220 11.39 6.93 -3.59
N ASN A 221 11.43 5.77 -4.26
CA ASN A 221 12.62 4.92 -4.29
C ASN A 221 13.37 5.19 -5.61
N ASP A 222 14.45 5.96 -5.53
CA ASP A 222 14.88 6.86 -6.62
C ASP A 222 16.30 6.64 -7.17
N TYR A 223 16.38 6.60 -8.51
CA TYR A 223 17.49 7.06 -9.37
C TYR A 223 16.96 7.72 -10.67
N PHE A 224 15.65 7.96 -10.74
CA PHE A 224 14.88 8.12 -11.96
C PHE A 224 13.74 9.13 -11.84
N PHE A 225 13.66 9.98 -10.81
CA PHE A 225 12.66 11.07 -10.75
C PHE A 225 13.34 12.43 -10.93
N SER A 226 12.78 13.25 -11.82
CA SER A 226 13.20 14.63 -12.01
C SER A 226 12.37 15.57 -11.16
N PHE A 227 13.04 16.53 -10.52
CA PHE A 227 12.37 17.65 -9.87
C PHE A 227 12.79 19.00 -10.46
N GLU A 228 13.62 19.00 -11.50
CA GLU A 228 14.21 20.23 -12.08
C GLU A 228 13.16 21.16 -12.71
N HIS A 229 12.00 20.62 -13.07
CA HIS A 229 10.91 21.37 -13.66
C HIS A 229 10.02 22.08 -12.64
N TYR A 230 10.16 21.79 -11.35
CA TYR A 230 9.43 22.49 -10.30
C TYR A 230 10.13 23.81 -9.96
N SER A 231 9.37 24.91 -9.95
CA SER A 231 9.94 26.19 -9.53
C SER A 231 10.32 26.17 -8.05
N GLN A 232 11.35 26.93 -7.65
CA GLN A 232 11.72 27.01 -6.24
C GLN A 232 10.60 27.58 -5.35
N ASP A 233 9.68 28.35 -5.93
CA ASP A 233 8.50 28.87 -5.24
C ASP A 233 7.38 27.82 -5.09
N PHE A 234 7.36 26.79 -5.95
CA PHE A 234 6.39 25.70 -5.91
C PHE A 234 6.43 24.96 -4.57
N PHE A 235 7.63 24.59 -4.10
CA PHE A 235 7.80 23.91 -2.82
C PHE A 235 7.56 24.82 -1.60
N ARG A 236 7.59 26.15 -1.78
CA ARG A 236 7.30 27.11 -0.72
C ARG A 236 5.81 27.30 -0.47
N THR A 237 4.98 27.13 -1.49
CA THR A 237 3.51 27.21 -1.42
C THR A 237 2.84 25.83 -1.26
N SER A 238 3.63 24.77 -1.40
CA SER A 238 3.21 23.38 -1.28
C SER A 238 2.86 22.97 0.16
N PRO A 239 1.98 21.98 0.36
CA PRO A 239 1.65 21.43 1.67
C PRO A 239 2.87 21.11 2.56
N SER A 240 2.72 21.30 3.87
CA SER A 240 3.80 21.16 4.87
C SER A 240 4.44 19.77 4.98
N TRP A 241 3.90 18.75 4.31
CA TRP A 241 4.48 17.40 4.24
C TRP A 241 5.56 17.24 3.15
N ILE A 242 5.79 18.25 2.31
CA ILE A 242 6.70 18.21 1.15
C ILE A 242 8.17 18.59 1.52
N ILE A 243 8.57 18.45 2.78
CA ILE A 243 9.92 18.83 3.27
C ILE A 243 10.81 17.61 3.50
#